data_AF-A0A1I1U675-F1
#
_entry.id   AF-A0A1I1U675-F1
#
_cell.length_a   1.000
_cell.length_b   1.000
_cell.length_c   1.000
_cell.angle_alpha   90.00
_cell.angle_beta   90.00
_cell.angle_gamma   90.00
#
_symmetry.space_group_name_H-M   'P 1'
#
loop_
_entity.id
_entity.type
_entity.pdbx_description
1 polymer ?
#
loop_
_entity_poly.entity_id
_entity_poly.type
_entity_poly.pdbx_seq_one_letter_code
_entity_poly.pdbx_strand_id
1 'polypeptide(L)'
;MSAPLRRVRDPQPAGRGWELAVIGTAVVLGAMASVALAAVGIAASLWGHGWVWPAQAADVGPVVVGLIRGRLGAGYSAGQVAQLAGPVPTYVVIAVGEVLLTVAAVSASLAVRDRLRAGKTGMATRRQAEDALGVSRLRAARAVIRPDLDSR
;
A
#
# COMPACT_ATOMS: atom_id res chain seq x y z
N MET A 1 0.06 -2.48 -53.75
CA MET A 1 0.13 -1.48 -52.66
C MET A 1 -0.29 -2.19 -51.38
N SER A 2 0.68 -2.58 -50.55
CA SER A 2 0.46 -3.29 -49.28
C SER A 2 0.21 -2.27 -48.17
N ALA A 3 -0.90 -2.42 -47.44
CA ALA A 3 -1.25 -1.53 -46.33
C ALA A 3 -0.21 -1.63 -45.19
N PRO A 4 0.15 -0.53 -44.51
CA PRO A 4 1.09 -0.58 -43.40
C PRO A 4 0.46 -1.31 -42.21
N LEU A 5 1.19 -2.30 -41.67
CA LEU A 5 0.82 -3.02 -40.46
C LEU A 5 0.64 -2.03 -39.30
N ARG A 6 -0.60 -1.90 -38.82
CA ARG A 6 -0.92 -1.12 -37.62
C ARG A 6 -0.22 -1.77 -36.43
N ARG A 7 0.88 -1.17 -35.98
CA ARG A 7 1.60 -1.58 -34.77
C ARG A 7 0.66 -1.36 -33.58
N VAL A 8 -0.03 -2.43 -33.16
CA VAL A 8 -0.80 -2.44 -31.92
C VAL A 8 0.19 -2.16 -30.81
N ARG A 9 0.06 -0.99 -30.19
CA ARG A 9 0.86 -0.64 -29.02
C ARG A 9 0.30 -1.51 -27.91
N ASP A 10 0.98 -2.60 -27.59
CA ASP A 10 0.65 -3.37 -26.40
C ASP A 10 0.58 -2.39 -25.23
N PRO A 11 -0.55 -2.29 -24.50
CA PRO A 11 -0.57 -1.54 -23.27
C PRO A 11 0.48 -2.19 -22.38
N GLN A 12 1.61 -1.51 -22.17
CA GLN A 12 2.57 -1.96 -21.18
C GLN A 12 1.77 -2.16 -19.88
N PRO A 13 1.84 -3.34 -19.24
CA PRO A 13 1.12 -3.54 -18.00
C PRO A 13 1.73 -2.58 -16.98
N ALA A 14 1.06 -1.46 -16.74
CA ALA A 14 1.32 -0.61 -15.61
C ALA A 14 1.23 -1.51 -14.37
N GLY A 15 2.39 -1.83 -13.77
CA GLY A 15 2.43 -2.74 -12.63
C GLY A 15 3.43 -3.90 -12.67
N ARG A 16 4.41 -3.92 -13.58
CA ARG A 16 5.56 -4.86 -13.47
C ARG A 16 6.87 -4.21 -13.02
N GLY A 17 6.89 -2.88 -12.80
CA GLY A 17 8.08 -2.10 -12.46
C GLY A 17 8.18 -1.66 -11.00
N TRP A 18 9.34 -1.10 -10.65
CA TRP A 18 9.68 -0.43 -9.37
C TRP A 18 8.72 0.72 -9.00
N GLU A 19 7.96 1.22 -9.97
CA GLU A 19 6.98 2.29 -9.81
C GLU A 19 5.92 2.00 -8.74
N LEU A 20 5.40 0.76 -8.67
CA LEU A 20 4.43 0.38 -7.64
C LEU A 20 5.04 0.43 -6.23
N ALA A 21 6.31 0.03 -6.11
CA ALA A 21 7.03 0.11 -4.85
C ALA A 21 7.25 1.57 -4.44
N VAL A 22 7.58 2.45 -5.39
CA VAL A 22 7.75 3.89 -5.12
C VAL A 22 6.44 4.55 -4.74
N ILE A 23 5.36 4.31 -5.48
CA ILE A 23 4.03 4.85 -5.15
C ILE A 23 3.59 4.33 -3.78
N GLY A 24 3.72 3.02 -3.53
CA GLY A 24 3.39 2.43 -2.24
C GLY A 24 4.18 3.06 -1.09
N THR A 25 5.49 3.23 -1.28
CA THR A 25 6.36 3.87 -0.28
C THR A 25 5.96 5.33 -0.05
N ALA A 26 5.72 6.10 -1.12
CA ALA A 26 5.31 7.50 -1.01
C ALA A 26 3.95 7.65 -0.30
N VAL A 27 3.00 6.76 -0.58
CA VAL A 27 1.69 6.74 0.08
C VAL A 27 1.84 6.41 1.57
N VAL A 28 2.65 5.41 1.92
CA VAL A 28 2.89 5.05 3.33
C VAL A 28 3.54 6.21 4.07
N LEU A 29 4.63 6.78 3.54
CA LEU A 29 5.31 7.90 4.17
C LEU A 29 4.41 9.14 4.29
N GLY A 30 3.60 9.43 3.26
CA GLY A 30 2.63 10.52 3.29
C GLY A 30 1.53 10.31 4.34
N ALA A 31 1.04 9.07 4.48
CA ALA A 31 0.05 8.73 5.51
C ALA A 31 0.62 8.88 6.92
N MET A 32 1.83 8.36 7.17
CA MET A 32 2.55 8.53 8.44
C MET A 32 2.76 10.01 8.77
N ALA A 33 3.30 10.80 7.83
CA ALA A 33 3.50 12.23 8.02
C ALA A 33 2.19 12.97 8.33
N SER A 34 1.09 12.60 7.65
CA SER A 34 -0.24 13.19 7.89
C SER A 34 -0.77 12.87 9.29
N VAL A 35 -0.62 11.62 9.73
CA VAL A 35 -0.99 11.18 11.08
C VAL A 35 -0.15 11.89 12.14
N ALA A 36 1.17 12.02 11.93
CA ALA A 36 2.04 12.74 12.84
C ALA A 36 1.63 14.21 13.00
N LEU A 37 1.30 14.91 11.90
CA LEU A 37 0.82 16.29 11.94
C LEU A 37 -0.53 16.42 12.65
N ALA A 38 -1.47 15.51 12.36
CA ALA A 38 -2.76 15.47 13.04
C ALA A 38 -2.60 15.21 14.54
N ALA A 39 -1.70 14.30 14.92
CA ALA A 39 -1.39 14.00 16.31
C ALA A 39 -0.77 15.21 17.05
N VAL A 40 0.06 16.02 16.39
CA VAL A 40 0.56 17.28 16.96
C VAL A 40 -0.59 18.23 17.24
N GLY A 41 -1.52 18.42 16.29
CA GLY A 41 -2.69 19.27 16.48
C GLY A 41 -3.61 18.76 17.61
N ILE A 42 -3.86 17.46 17.67
CA ILE A 42 -4.65 16.81 18.74
C ILE A 42 -3.97 17.00 20.09
N ALA A 43 -2.67 16.76 20.17
CA ALA A 43 -1.91 16.93 21.41
C ALA A 43 -1.96 18.40 21.87
N ALA A 44 -1.74 19.35 20.97
CA ALA A 44 -1.86 20.78 21.26
C ALA A 44 -3.28 21.17 21.73
N SER A 45 -4.32 20.50 21.22
CA SER A 45 -5.71 20.78 21.62
C SER A 45 -6.03 20.26 23.02
N LEU A 46 -5.44 19.12 23.41
CA LEU A 46 -5.72 18.45 24.67
C LEU A 46 -4.82 18.93 25.82
N TRP A 47 -3.54 19.21 25.53
CA TRP A 47 -2.53 19.58 26.52
C TRP A 47 -1.85 20.93 26.25
N GLY A 48 -2.09 21.53 25.09
CA GLY A 48 -1.55 22.84 24.73
C GLY A 48 -2.59 23.95 24.91
N HIS A 49 -2.50 24.98 24.08
CA HIS A 49 -3.36 26.17 24.14
C HIS A 49 -4.20 26.35 22.87
N GLY A 50 -4.37 25.29 22.07
CA GLY A 50 -5.23 25.32 20.89
C GLY A 50 -4.89 24.28 19.84
N TRP A 51 -5.58 24.36 18.70
CA TRP A 51 -5.31 23.52 17.54
C TRP A 51 -4.15 24.09 16.73
N VAL A 52 -3.13 23.26 16.46
CA VAL A 52 -1.97 23.65 15.67
C VAL A 52 -1.92 22.82 14.39
N TRP A 53 -1.81 23.51 13.26
CA TRP A 53 -1.60 22.92 11.94
C TRP A 53 -0.63 23.78 11.13
N PRO A 54 0.25 23.22 10.29
CA PRO A 54 1.11 24.00 9.41
C PRO A 54 0.29 24.96 8.54
N ALA A 55 0.61 26.26 8.58
CA ALA A 55 -0.17 27.26 7.86
C ALA A 55 0.03 27.15 6.34
N GLN A 56 1.25 26.77 5.92
CA GLN A 56 1.61 26.62 4.52
C GLN A 56 2.11 25.20 4.23
N ALA A 57 1.90 24.73 3.01
CA ALA A 57 2.42 23.43 2.57
C ALA A 57 3.96 23.37 2.62
N ALA A 58 4.64 24.52 2.48
CA ALA A 58 6.09 24.62 2.59
C ALA A 58 6.62 24.30 4.00
N ASP A 59 5.81 24.52 5.05
CA ASP A 59 6.19 24.30 6.45
C ASP A 59 6.13 22.83 6.84
N VAL A 60 5.39 22.00 6.09
CA VAL A 60 5.19 20.57 6.37
C VAL A 60 6.53 19.83 6.42
N GLY A 61 7.41 20.05 5.44
CA GLY A 61 8.73 19.41 5.39
C GLY A 61 9.59 19.71 6.63
N PRO A 62 9.82 21.00 6.95
CA PRO A 62 10.52 21.41 8.17
C PRO A 62 9.92 20.85 9.47
N VAL A 63 8.59 20.81 9.59
CA VAL A 63 7.90 20.24 10.77
C VAL A 63 8.18 18.74 10.89
N VAL A 64 8.00 17.98 9.81
CA VAL A 64 8.24 16.52 9.81
C VAL A 64 9.69 16.21 10.14
N VAL A 65 10.65 16.93 9.53
CA VAL A 65 12.08 16.77 9.84
C VAL A 65 12.37 17.16 11.29
N GLY A 66 11.69 18.19 11.80
CA GLY A 66 11.72 18.60 13.20
C GLY A 66 11.33 17.48 14.15
N LEU A 67 10.15 16.88 13.93
CA LEU A 67 9.63 15.75 14.70
C LEU A 67 10.60 14.57 14.72
N ILE A 68 11.15 14.20 13.57
CA ILE A 68 12.14 13.10 13.48
C ILE A 68 13.39 13.41 14.31
N ARG A 69 13.80 14.68 14.37
CA ARG A 69 14.97 15.15 15.13
C ARG A 69 14.68 15.48 16.60
N GLY A 70 13.45 15.26 17.08
CA GLY A 70 13.08 15.61 18.45
C GLY A 70 12.78 17.10 18.68
N ARG A 71 12.71 17.92 17.61
CA ARG A 71 12.53 19.38 17.66
C ARG A 71 11.10 19.77 17.26
N LEU A 72 10.18 19.71 18.22
CA LEU A 72 8.74 19.93 18.02
C LEU A 72 8.37 21.33 17.50
N GLY A 73 9.18 22.35 17.78
CA GLY A 73 8.93 23.71 17.30
C GLY A 73 9.49 24.04 15.91
N ALA A 74 10.18 23.11 15.25
CA ALA A 74 10.76 23.40 13.94
C ALA A 74 9.66 23.56 12.89
N GLY A 75 9.76 24.59 12.05
CA GLY A 75 8.76 24.87 11.01
C GLY A 75 7.46 25.55 11.50
N TYR A 76 7.33 25.81 12.81
CA TYR A 76 6.22 26.57 13.36
C TYR A 76 6.62 28.02 13.66
N SER A 77 5.67 28.94 13.50
CA SER A 77 5.85 30.33 13.94
C SER A 77 5.91 30.43 15.47
N ALA A 78 6.50 31.49 16.00
CA ALA A 78 6.63 31.68 17.45
C ALA A 78 5.27 31.61 18.19
N GLY A 79 4.19 32.11 17.57
CA GLY A 79 2.84 32.03 18.13
C GLY A 79 2.28 30.61 18.17
N GLN A 80 2.58 29.78 17.16
CA GLN A 80 2.18 28.37 17.14
C GLN A 80 2.99 27.52 18.12
N VAL A 81 4.28 27.82 18.29
CA VAL A 81 5.13 27.12 19.26
C VAL A 81 4.58 27.27 20.68
N ALA A 82 4.04 28.44 21.03
CA ALA A 82 3.40 28.68 22.32
C ALA A 82 2.11 27.88 22.55
N GLN A 83 1.49 27.35 21.49
CA GLN A 83 0.28 26.54 21.56
C GLN A 83 0.57 25.03 21.62
N LEU A 84 1.80 24.61 21.33
CA LEU A 84 2.17 23.20 21.31
C LEU A 84 2.06 22.57 22.70
N ALA A 85 1.65 21.31 22.73
CA ALA A 85 1.78 20.49 23.92
C ALA A 85 3.25 20.15 24.20
N GLY A 86 3.53 19.74 25.43
CA GLY A 86 4.85 19.24 25.82
C GLY A 86 5.32 18.05 24.96
N PRO A 87 6.61 17.71 24.98
CA PRO A 87 7.16 16.68 24.11
C PRO A 87 6.57 15.29 24.33
N VAL A 88 6.47 14.89 25.59
CA VAL A 88 5.98 13.56 25.99
C VAL A 88 4.55 13.30 25.48
N PRO A 89 3.53 14.12 25.81
CA PRO A 89 2.18 13.85 25.32
C PRO A 89 2.09 13.86 23.79
N THR A 90 2.85 14.75 23.13
CA THR A 90 2.85 14.82 21.66
C THR A 90 3.36 13.52 21.03
N TYR A 91 4.51 13.00 21.47
CA TYR A 91 5.04 11.74 20.92
C TYR A 91 4.19 10.52 21.29
N VAL A 92 3.51 10.53 22.45
CA VAL A 92 2.57 9.46 22.80
C VAL A 92 1.38 9.44 21.84
N VAL A 93 0.79 10.60 21.53
CA VAL A 93 -0.33 10.66 20.57
C VAL A 93 0.12 10.27 19.16
N ILE A 94 1.32 10.69 18.74
CA ILE A 94 1.91 10.26 17.47
C ILE A 94 2.05 8.73 17.44
N ALA A 95 2.64 8.14 18.47
CA ALA A 95 2.85 6.70 18.54
C ALA A 95 1.53 5.93 18.48
N VAL A 96 0.51 6.38 19.23
CA VAL A 96 -0.83 5.76 19.19
C VAL A 96 -1.45 5.88 17.79
N GLY A 97 -1.37 7.07 17.18
CA GLY A 97 -1.89 7.30 15.82
C GLY A 97 -1.24 6.40 14.78
N GLU A 98 0.08 6.26 14.81
CA GLU A 98 0.85 5.41 13.89
C GLU A 98 0.54 3.92 14.07
N VAL A 99 0.37 3.47 15.32
CA VAL A 99 -0.06 2.09 15.60
C VAL A 99 -1.45 1.84 15.03
N LEU A 100 -2.40 2.75 15.23
CA LEU A 100 -3.76 2.63 14.67
C LEU A 100 -3.75 2.63 13.14
N LEU A 101 -2.96 3.52 12.51
CA LEU A 101 -2.78 3.55 11.07
C LEU A 101 -2.23 2.21 10.56
N THR A 102 -1.20 1.68 11.22
CA THR A 102 -0.57 0.40 10.85
C THR A 102 -1.57 -0.75 10.95
N VAL A 103 -2.32 -0.84 12.05
CA VAL A 103 -3.36 -1.87 12.24
C VAL A 103 -4.45 -1.74 11.17
N ALA A 104 -4.90 -0.53 10.86
CA ALA A 104 -5.89 -0.28 9.81
C ALA A 104 -5.36 -0.67 8.42
N ALA A 105 -4.13 -0.29 8.09
CA ALA A 105 -3.51 -0.61 6.80
C ALA A 105 -3.31 -2.13 6.62
N VAL A 106 -2.85 -2.84 7.66
CA VAL A 106 -2.73 -4.30 7.64
C VAL A 106 -4.11 -4.96 7.47
N SER A 107 -5.10 -4.52 8.24
CA SER A 107 -6.47 -5.06 8.17
C SER A 107 -7.09 -4.84 6.79
N ALA A 108 -6.95 -3.64 6.21
CA ALA A 108 -7.40 -3.34 4.86
C ALA A 108 -6.69 -4.19 3.81
N SER A 109 -5.37 -4.38 3.95
CA SER A 109 -4.58 -5.23 3.04
C SER A 109 -5.04 -6.69 3.06
N LEU A 110 -5.33 -7.23 4.25
CA LEU A 110 -5.88 -8.57 4.42
C LEU A 110 -7.28 -8.68 3.80
N ALA A 111 -8.16 -7.72 4.06
CA ALA A 111 -9.51 -7.70 3.50
C ALA A 111 -9.48 -7.67 1.95
N VAL A 112 -8.62 -6.84 1.35
CA VAL A 112 -8.45 -6.79 -0.11
C VAL A 112 -7.91 -8.12 -0.64
N ARG A 113 -6.88 -8.68 0.02
CA ARG A 113 -6.31 -9.98 -0.36
C ARG A 113 -7.37 -11.09 -0.33
N ASP A 114 -8.21 -11.11 0.69
CA ASP A 114 -9.26 -12.13 0.83
C ASP A 114 -10.34 -11.97 -0.22
N ARG A 115 -10.76 -10.73 -0.54
CA ARG A 115 -11.67 -10.47 -1.65
C ARG A 115 -11.11 -10.89 -3.01
N LEU A 116 -9.83 -10.61 -3.26
CA LEU A 116 -9.15 -11.02 -4.51
C LEU A 116 -8.98 -12.54 -4.61
N ARG A 117 -8.88 -13.25 -3.48
CA ARG A 117 -8.84 -14.72 -3.45
C ARG A 117 -10.23 -15.34 -3.67
N ALA A 118 -11.28 -14.75 -3.09
CA ALA A 118 -12.65 -15.20 -3.28
C ALA A 118 -13.11 -15.18 -4.75
N GLY A 119 -12.55 -14.28 -5.57
CA GLY A 119 -12.81 -14.24 -7.03
C GLY A 119 -12.06 -15.30 -7.86
N LYS A 120 -11.13 -16.08 -7.27
CA LYS A 120 -10.28 -17.06 -7.98
C LYS A 120 -10.74 -18.51 -7.82
N THR A 121 -11.76 -18.79 -7.00
CA THR A 121 -12.24 -20.15 -6.73
C THR A 121 -13.25 -20.69 -7.75
N GLY A 122 -13.45 -20.02 -8.89
CA GLY A 122 -14.53 -20.38 -9.83
C GLY A 122 -14.25 -20.21 -11.32
N MET A 123 -12.99 -20.11 -11.79
CA MET A 123 -12.75 -19.87 -13.23
C MET A 123 -12.86 -21.10 -14.13
N ALA A 124 -12.88 -22.33 -13.59
CA ALA A 124 -13.21 -23.50 -14.37
C ALA A 124 -13.87 -24.55 -13.47
N THR A 125 -15.07 -24.97 -13.85
CA THR A 125 -15.61 -26.24 -13.33
C THR A 125 -14.64 -27.37 -13.71
N ARG A 126 -14.62 -28.48 -12.94
CA ARG A 126 -13.74 -29.64 -13.22
C ARG A 126 -13.81 -30.09 -14.69
N ARG A 127 -14.97 -29.93 -15.32
CA ARG A 127 -15.26 -30.23 -16.72
C ARG A 127 -14.59 -29.24 -17.69
N GLN A 128 -14.62 -27.95 -17.42
CA GLN A 128 -13.92 -26.92 -18.22
C GLN A 128 -12.40 -27.03 -18.11
N ALA A 129 -11.88 -27.42 -16.94
CA ALA A 129 -10.46 -27.73 -16.78
C ALA A 129 -10.05 -28.99 -17.57
N GLU A 130 -10.93 -30.00 -17.61
CA GLU A 130 -10.71 -31.23 -18.38
C GLU A 130 -10.75 -30.99 -19.89
N ASP A 131 -11.66 -30.15 -20.38
CA ASP A 131 -11.74 -29.75 -21.79
C ASP A 131 -10.55 -28.88 -22.22
N ALA A 132 -10.09 -27.96 -21.37
CA ALA A 132 -8.97 -27.07 -21.70
C ALA A 132 -7.59 -27.75 -21.60
N LEU A 133 -7.38 -28.62 -20.61
CA LEU A 133 -6.10 -29.30 -20.39
C LEU A 133 -6.04 -30.67 -21.07
N GLY A 134 -7.17 -31.22 -21.52
CA GLY A 134 -7.25 -32.50 -22.21
C GLY A 134 -6.65 -33.66 -21.40
N VAL A 135 -6.70 -33.61 -20.07
CA VAL A 135 -5.99 -34.55 -19.18
C VAL A 135 -6.45 -36.00 -19.42
N SER A 136 -7.73 -36.21 -19.73
CA SER A 136 -8.28 -37.52 -20.11
C SER A 136 -7.73 -38.00 -21.47
N ARG A 137 -7.54 -37.10 -22.45
CA ARG A 137 -6.88 -37.44 -23.72
C ARG A 137 -5.39 -37.74 -23.53
N LEU A 138 -4.70 -37.00 -22.66
CA LEU A 138 -3.30 -37.26 -22.31
C LEU A 138 -3.13 -38.60 -21.57
N ARG A 139 -4.08 -38.97 -20.70
CA ARG A 139 -4.09 -40.31 -20.07
C ARG A 139 -4.41 -41.42 -21.07
N ALA A 140 -5.33 -41.19 -22.01
CA ALA A 140 -5.64 -42.16 -23.06
C ALA A 140 -4.44 -42.40 -23.99
N ALA A 141 -3.63 -41.37 -24.24
CA ALA A 141 -2.40 -41.46 -25.03
C ALA A 141 -1.16 -41.85 -24.21
N ARG A 142 -1.32 -42.24 -22.93
CA ARG A 142 -0.20 -42.53 -22.01
C ARG A 142 0.75 -43.59 -22.54
N ALA A 143 0.23 -44.65 -23.17
CA ALA A 143 1.03 -45.72 -23.77
C ALA A 143 1.92 -45.24 -24.94
N VAL A 144 1.56 -44.14 -25.60
CA VAL A 144 2.35 -43.52 -26.69
C VAL A 144 3.37 -42.51 -26.13
N ILE A 145 3.00 -41.78 -25.07
CA ILE A 145 3.84 -40.72 -24.49
C ILE A 145 4.91 -41.30 -23.54
N ARG A 146 4.59 -42.36 -22.79
CA ARG A 146 5.50 -43.07 -21.88
C ARG A 146 5.33 -44.59 -21.97
N PRO A 147 5.81 -45.21 -23.06
CA PRO A 147 5.76 -46.66 -23.24
C PRO A 147 6.62 -47.42 -22.21
N ASP A 148 7.56 -46.74 -21.54
CA ASP A 148 8.43 -47.28 -20.49
C ASP A 148 7.67 -47.69 -19.22
N LEU A 149 6.48 -47.14 -18.98
CA LEU A 149 5.71 -47.40 -17.76
C LEU A 149 4.73 -48.59 -17.86
N ASP A 150 4.46 -49.09 -19.07
CA ASP A 150 3.46 -50.15 -19.30
C ASP A 150 4.12 -51.50 -19.67
N SER A 151 5.45 -51.60 -19.65
CA SER A 151 6.18 -52.87 -19.78
C SER A 151 6.34 -53.56 -18.42
N ARG A 152 5.38 -54.42 -18.08
CA ARG A 152 5.50 -55.43 -17.03
C ARG A 152 5.02 -56.78 -17.55
#